data_AF-A0A668U822-F1
#
_entry.id   AF-A0A668U822-F1
#
_cell.length_a   1.000
_cell.length_b   1.000
_cell.length_c   1.000
_cell.angle_alpha   90.00
_cell.angle_beta   90.00
_cell.angle_gamma   90.00
#
_symmetry.space_group_name_H-M   'P 1'
#
loop_
_entity.id
_entity.type
_entity.pdbx_description
1 polymer ?
#
loop_
_entity_poly.entity_id
_entity_poly.type
_entity_poly.pdbx_seq_one_letter_code
_entity_poly.pdbx_strand_id
1 'polypeptide(L)' 'LQVDHVFICFHKSRDDRASLLRTFSFLGFEIVRPGHPLVPSRPDAFFMAYSIERDSSDDD' A
#
# COMPACT_ATOMS: atom_id res chain seq x y z
N LEU A 1 17.36 -3.67 2.01
CA LEU A 1 16.41 -3.69 0.87
C LEU A 1 16.29 -2.24 0.38
N GLN A 2 16.62 -1.98 -0.88
CA GLN A 2 16.43 -0.66 -1.51
C GLN A 2 15.15 -0.76 -2.34
N VAL A 3 14.05 -0.25 -1.81
CA VAL A 3 12.72 -0.33 -2.43
C VAL A 3 12.13 1.09 -2.55
N ASP A 4 11.25 1.27 -3.52
CA ASP A 4 10.57 2.55 -3.78
C ASP A 4 9.11 2.52 -3.31
N HIS A 5 8.51 1.32 -3.24
CA HIS A 5 7.11 1.15 -2.82
C HIS A 5 6.96 -0.03 -1.87
N VAL A 6 6.08 0.15 -0.89
CA VAL A 6 5.63 -0.90 0.04
C VAL A 6 4.15 -1.17 -0.23
N PHE A 7 3.81 -2.43 -0.44
CA PHE A 7 2.42 -2.86 -0.62
C PHE A 7 1.97 -3.69 0.58
N ILE A 8 0.74 -3.44 1.02
CA ILE A 8 0.04 -4.26 2.01
C ILE A 8 -1.14 -4.91 1.30
N CYS A 9 -1.32 -6.21 1.53
CA CYS A 9 -2.48 -6.93 1.00
C CYS A 9 -3.17 -7.76 2.09
N PHE A 10 -4.49 -7.74 2.11
CA PHE A 10 -5.29 -8.54 3.03
C PHE A 10 -6.62 -8.96 2.37
N HIS A 11 -7.24 -10.02 2.87
CA HIS A 11 -8.49 -10.52 2.30
C HIS A 11 -9.65 -9.53 2.52
N LYS A 12 -10.49 -9.31 1.50
CA LYS A 12 -11.58 -8.31 1.52
C LYS A 12 -12.67 -8.59 2.57
N SER A 13 -12.82 -9.85 2.96
CA SER A 13 -13.86 -10.30 3.90
C SER A 13 -13.41 -10.33 5.36
N ARG A 14 -12.26 -9.74 5.71
CA ARG A 14 -11.85 -9.67 7.11
C ARG A 14 -12.77 -8.75 7.91
N ASP A 15 -13.12 -9.17 9.12
CA ASP A 15 -13.99 -8.39 10.03
C ASP A 15 -13.31 -7.09 10.49
N ASP A 16 -11.98 -7.09 10.61
CA ASP A 16 -11.16 -5.94 11.02
C ASP A 16 -10.73 -5.04 9.84
N ARG A 17 -11.27 -5.24 8.64
CA ARG A 17 -10.93 -4.47 7.44
C ARG A 17 -10.95 -2.97 7.66
N ALA A 18 -12.01 -2.46 8.29
CA ALA A 18 -12.18 -1.02 8.50
C ALA A 18 -11.08 -0.45 9.42
N SER A 19 -10.66 -1.21 10.43
CA SER A 19 -9.57 -0.84 11.32
C SER A 19 -8.24 -0.83 10.58
N LEU A 20 -7.95 -1.87 9.79
CA LEU A 20 -6.72 -1.93 8.98
C LEU A 20 -6.62 -0.77 7.99
N LEU A 21 -7.71 -0.46 7.27
CA LEU A 21 -7.76 0.68 6.36
C LEU A 21 -7.43 1.99 7.08
N ARG A 22 -8.06 2.23 8.23
CA ARG A 22 -7.82 3.45 9.01
C ARG A 22 -6.37 3.52 9.50
N THR A 23 -5.84 2.42 10.02
CA THR A 23 -4.47 2.35 10.52
C THR A 23 -3.46 2.65 9.43
N PHE A 24 -3.55 1.99 8.27
CA PHE A 24 -2.57 2.19 7.21
C PHE A 24 -2.77 3.52 6.49
N SER A 25 -4.00 4.01 6.39
CA SER A 25 -4.26 5.36 5.90
C SER A 25 -3.62 6.42 6.78
N PHE A 26 -3.67 6.27 8.12
CA PHE A 26 -2.96 7.15 9.05
C PHE A 26 -1.43 7.09 8.86
N LEU A 27 -0.88 5.94 8.47
CA LEU A 27 0.55 5.78 8.16
C LEU A 27 0.93 6.27 6.74
N GLY A 28 0.00 6.86 5.99
CA GLY A 28 0.24 7.39 4.64
C GLY A 28 0.05 6.40 3.50
N PHE A 29 -0.45 5.19 3.77
CA PHE A 29 -0.78 4.25 2.69
C PHE A 29 -2.07 4.65 1.98
N GLU A 30 -2.06 4.55 0.66
CA GLU A 30 -3.20 4.85 -0.21
C GLU A 30 -3.81 3.58 -0.80
N ILE A 31 -5.10 3.62 -1.12
CA ILE A 31 -5.80 2.48 -1.72
C ILE A 31 -5.33 2.27 -3.15
N VAL A 32 -4.92 1.04 -3.49
CA VAL A 32 -4.54 0.68 -4.86
C VAL A 32 -5.78 0.26 -5.65
N ARG A 33 -5.95 0.84 -6.85
CA ARG A 33 -7.07 0.49 -7.73
C ARG A 33 -6.90 -0.93 -8.29
N PRO A 34 -7.99 -1.71 -8.42
CA PRO A 34 -7.95 -3.00 -9.12
C PRO A 34 -7.40 -2.84 -10.54
N GLY A 35 -6.55 -3.78 -10.97
CA GLY A 35 -5.90 -3.73 -12.29
C GLY A 35 -4.61 -2.90 -12.34
N HIS A 36 -4.13 -2.37 -11.21
CA HIS A 36 -2.83 -1.71 -11.14
C HIS A 36 -1.69 -2.67 -11.57
N PRO A 37 -0.77 -2.26 -12.48
CA PRO A 37 0.21 -3.16 -13.09
C PRO A 37 1.19 -3.80 -12.10
N LEU A 38 1.46 -3.12 -10.97
CA LEU A 38 2.34 -3.65 -9.91
C LEU A 38 1.63 -4.57 -8.91
N VAL A 39 0.33 -4.82 -9.08
CA VAL A 39 -0.47 -5.65 -8.15
C VAL A 39 -0.97 -6.90 -8.88
N PRO A 40 -0.79 -8.11 -8.31
CA PRO A 40 -1.29 -9.33 -8.92
C PRO A 40 -2.81 -9.34 -9.02
N SER A 41 -3.35 -9.96 -10.06
CA SER A 41 -4.79 -10.15 -10.22
C SER A 41 -5.33 -11.11 -9.15
N ARG A 42 -5.81 -10.53 -8.04
CA ARG A 42 -6.42 -11.25 -6.91
C ARG A 42 -7.73 -10.58 -6.50
N PRO A 43 -8.89 -11.05 -6.96
CA PRO A 43 -10.17 -10.38 -6.73
C PRO A 43 -10.64 -10.43 -5.27
N ASP A 44 -10.10 -11.37 -4.49
CA ASP A 44 -10.36 -11.59 -3.06
C ASP A 44 -9.50 -10.71 -2.13
N ALA A 45 -8.45 -10.08 -2.66
CA ALA A 45 -7.51 -9.27 -1.90
C ALA A 45 -7.76 -7.76 -2.07
N PHE A 46 -7.55 -7.03 -0.98
CA PHE A 46 -7.51 -5.58 -0.93
C PHE A 46 -6.06 -5.13 -0.81
N PHE A 47 -5.70 -4.05 -1.50
CA PHE A 47 -4.31 -3.56 -1.56
C PHE A 47 -4.21 -2.09 -1.15
N MET A 48 -3.18 -1.77 -0.39
CA MET A 48 -2.76 -0.40 -0.10
C MET A 48 -1.27 -0.25 -0.39
N ALA A 49 -0.82 0.94 -0.80
CA ALA A 49 0.57 1.22 -1.15
C ALA A 49 1.09 2.47 -0.44
N TYR A 50 2.36 2.44 -0.08
CA TYR A 50 3.11 3.61 0.39
C TYR A 50 4.35 3.77 -0.49
N SER A 51 4.55 4.98 -1.01
CA SER A 51 5.74 5.34 -1.77
C SER A 51 6.77 5.93 -0.83
N ILE A 52 7.99 5.40 -0.86
CA ILE A 52 9.09 5.93 -0.06
C ILE A 52 9.60 7.17 -0.76
N GLU A 53 9.33 8.32 -0.19
CA GLU A 53 9.97 9.56 -0.58
C GLU A 53 11.44 9.48 -0.15
N ARG A 54 12.36 9.54 -1.12
CA ARG A 54 13.77 9.74 -0.82
C ARG A 54 13.98 11.25 -0.84
N ASP A 55 14.34 11.82 0.30
CA ASP A 55 14.85 13.18 0.33
C ASP A 55 16.08 13.22 -0.57
N SER A 56 15.94 13.88 -1.71
CA SER A 56 17.06 14.25 -2.57
C SER A 56 17.80 15.42 -1.93
N SER A 57 18.38 15.21 -0.77
CA SER A 57 19.40 16.07 -0.17
C SER A 57 20.76 15.40 -0.34
N ASP A 58 21.10 15.10 -1.59
CA ASP A 58 22.50 15.16 -2.01
C ASP A 58 22.81 16.66 -2.18
N ASP A 59 23.11 17.34 -1.07
CA ASP A 59 23.86 18.60 -1.13
C ASP A 59 25.29 18.23 -1.55
N ASP A 60 25.64 18.57 -2.80
CA ASP A 60 27.02 18.52 -3.35
C ASP A 60 28.02 19.38 -2.54
#